data_AF-A0A318UH27-F1
#
_entry.id   AF-A0A318UH27-F1
#
_cell.length_a   1.000
_cell.length_b   1.000
_cell.length_c   1.000
_cell.angle_alpha   90.00
_cell.angle_beta   90.00
_cell.angle_gamma   90.00
#
_symmetry.space_group_name_H-M   'P 1'
#
loop_
_entity.id
_entity.type
_entity.pdbx_description
1 polymer ?
#
loop_
_entity_poly.entity_id
_entity_poly.type
_entity_poly.pdbx_seq_one_letter_code
_entity_poly.pdbx_strand_id
1 'polypeptide(L)'
;MNFKKHLIQLPVFLIIALYSFNSAAQSMIFSTTYDKKKDQTVQVMLPHGNIGIPGQWEKTSYNQVSKQHFFKNGDSTILSVSKNPANKYPFFKAAFSDQQLVSEFVKWDSEYWQQQGLTIKILKDESEKGFIVWQAKADKAYTTNTIFVFGCKKGFVYGFSATSKSWSEEKMQEFLTELFKSNS
;
A
#
# COMPACT_ATOMS: atom_id res chain seq x y z
N MET A 1 27.57 -36.65 -68.17
CA MET A 1 28.20 -35.57 -67.39
C MET A 1 27.32 -34.33 -67.44
N ASN A 2 26.53 -34.07 -66.39
CA ASN A 2 26.14 -32.76 -65.85
C ASN A 2 24.85 -32.87 -65.02
N PHE A 3 25.05 -33.04 -63.72
CA PHE A 3 24.05 -32.83 -62.68
C PHE A 3 23.81 -31.33 -62.51
N LYS A 4 22.58 -30.84 -62.67
CA LYS A 4 22.13 -29.59 -62.04
C LYS A 4 21.12 -29.95 -60.96
N LYS A 5 21.59 -29.92 -59.72
CA LYS A 5 20.75 -30.00 -58.51
C LYS A 5 20.01 -28.67 -58.38
N HIS A 6 18.69 -28.67 -58.56
CA HIS A 6 17.86 -27.53 -58.14
C HIS A 6 17.64 -27.64 -56.63
N LEU A 7 18.38 -26.81 -55.89
CA LEU A 7 18.22 -26.58 -54.46
C LEU A 7 17.60 -25.20 -54.28
N ILE A 8 16.29 -25.09 -54.09
CA ILE A 8 15.66 -23.83 -53.64
C ILE A 8 14.57 -24.14 -52.60
N GLN A 9 15.04 -24.15 -51.35
CA GLN A 9 14.48 -23.54 -50.13
C GLN A 9 12.99 -23.72 -49.81
N LEU A 10 12.71 -24.63 -48.86
CA LEU A 10 11.49 -24.59 -48.04
C LEU A 10 11.47 -23.30 -47.20
N PRO A 11 10.36 -22.55 -47.15
CA PRO A 11 10.21 -21.50 -46.15
C PRO A 11 9.96 -22.15 -44.79
N VAL A 12 10.96 -22.07 -43.90
CA VAL A 12 10.79 -22.34 -42.46
C VAL A 12 9.93 -21.19 -41.91
N PHE A 13 8.62 -21.41 -41.81
CA PHE A 13 7.75 -20.54 -41.02
C PHE A 13 8.10 -20.77 -39.54
N LEU A 14 8.96 -19.90 -39.02
CA LEU A 14 9.25 -19.79 -37.60
C LEU A 14 7.96 -19.30 -36.89
N ILE A 15 7.17 -20.23 -36.33
CA ILE A 15 6.06 -19.89 -35.45
C ILE A 15 6.68 -19.34 -34.16
N ILE A 16 6.83 -18.01 -34.09
CA ILE A 16 7.10 -17.32 -32.84
C ILE A 16 5.81 -17.43 -32.02
N ALA A 17 5.75 -18.45 -31.17
CA ALA A 17 4.75 -18.50 -30.11
C ALA A 17 4.99 -17.28 -29.22
N LEU A 18 4.18 -16.24 -29.43
CA LEU A 18 4.01 -15.16 -28.48
C LEU A 18 3.44 -15.80 -27.21
N TYR A 19 4.32 -16.26 -26.32
CA TYR A 19 3.96 -16.44 -24.93
C TYR A 19 3.62 -15.05 -24.41
N SER A 20 2.35 -14.69 -24.51
CA SER A 20 1.76 -13.70 -23.62
C SER A 20 2.06 -14.19 -22.22
N PHE A 21 3.07 -13.58 -21.60
CA PHE A 21 3.35 -13.72 -20.18
C PHE A 21 2.12 -13.22 -19.45
N ASN A 22 1.15 -14.12 -19.24
CA ASN A 22 0.15 -13.96 -18.20
C ASN A 22 0.95 -13.92 -16.90
N SER A 23 1.24 -12.71 -16.42
CA SER A 23 1.82 -12.53 -15.10
C SER A 23 0.84 -13.13 -14.09
N ALA A 24 1.09 -14.36 -13.67
CA ALA A 24 0.28 -15.03 -12.67
C ALA A 24 0.19 -14.11 -11.45
N ALA A 25 -1.03 -13.90 -10.95
CA ALA A 25 -1.25 -13.10 -9.76
C ALA A 25 -0.46 -13.72 -8.60
N GLN A 26 0.61 -13.06 -8.17
CA GLN A 26 1.46 -13.55 -7.09
C GLN A 26 0.63 -13.57 -5.80
N SER A 27 0.44 -14.76 -5.22
CA SER A 27 -0.19 -14.89 -3.91
C SER A 27 0.74 -14.32 -2.84
N MET A 28 0.20 -13.45 -1.98
CA MET A 28 0.94 -12.88 -0.85
C MET A 28 0.79 -13.79 0.37
N ILE A 29 1.91 -14.14 1.00
CA ILE A 29 1.92 -14.85 2.29
C ILE A 29 2.16 -13.82 3.38
N PHE A 30 1.37 -13.88 4.44
CA PHE A 30 1.54 -12.97 5.57
C PHE A 30 1.44 -13.67 6.91
N SER A 31 2.20 -13.17 7.88
CA SER A 31 2.19 -13.63 9.27
C SER A 31 2.35 -12.44 10.20
N THR A 32 1.88 -12.57 11.44
CA THR A 32 1.97 -11.53 12.46
C THR A 32 2.57 -12.12 13.71
N THR A 33 3.61 -11.48 14.24
CA THR A 33 4.28 -11.92 15.47
C THR A 33 4.65 -10.72 16.32
N TYR A 34 4.70 -10.89 17.64
CA TYR A 34 5.17 -9.85 18.56
C TYR A 34 6.59 -10.20 19.03
N ASP A 35 7.54 -9.32 18.74
CA ASP A 35 8.92 -9.38 19.24
C ASP A 35 9.02 -8.64 20.58
N LYS A 36 9.05 -9.41 21.66
CA LYS A 36 9.18 -8.89 23.03
C LYS A 36 10.48 -8.14 23.28
N LYS A 37 11.57 -8.48 22.57
CA LYS A 37 12.88 -7.84 22.81
C LYS A 37 12.93 -6.43 22.21
N LYS A 38 12.24 -6.23 21.09
CA LYS A 38 12.16 -4.94 20.39
C LYS A 38 10.90 -4.14 20.74
N ASP A 39 10.02 -4.72 21.54
CA ASP A 39 8.66 -4.23 21.78
C ASP A 39 7.96 -3.81 20.49
N GLN A 40 7.84 -4.77 19.56
CA GLN A 40 7.33 -4.49 18.22
C GLN A 40 6.49 -5.64 17.68
N THR A 41 5.34 -5.32 17.10
CA THR A 41 4.54 -6.26 16.32
C THR A 41 5.01 -6.23 14.87
N VAL A 42 5.43 -7.37 14.34
CA VAL A 42 5.95 -7.51 12.97
C VAL A 42 4.90 -8.19 12.09
N GLN A 43 4.46 -7.46 11.06
CA GLN A 43 3.63 -7.96 9.97
C GLN A 43 4.52 -8.32 8.79
N VAL A 44 4.78 -9.61 8.60
CA VAL A 44 5.52 -10.16 7.45
C VAL A 44 4.59 -10.20 6.24
N MET A 45 5.06 -9.75 5.07
CA MET A 45 4.30 -9.73 3.81
C MET A 45 5.21 -10.16 2.66
N LEU A 46 5.31 -11.46 2.41
CA LEU A 46 6.19 -11.98 1.35
C LEU A 46 5.55 -11.83 -0.04
N PRO A 47 6.30 -11.38 -1.07
CA PRO A 47 7.75 -11.08 -1.05
C PRO A 47 8.10 -9.62 -0.71
N HIS A 48 7.14 -8.79 -0.35
CA HIS A 48 7.27 -7.33 -0.20
C HIS A 48 7.94 -6.86 1.11
N GLY A 49 8.43 -7.79 1.94
CA GLY A 49 9.12 -7.50 3.20
C GLY A 49 8.16 -7.38 4.38
N ASN A 50 8.57 -6.63 5.40
CA ASN A 50 7.85 -6.56 6.68
C ASN A 50 7.40 -5.13 6.99
N ILE A 51 6.37 -4.99 7.81
CA ILE A 51 6.07 -3.77 8.57
C ILE A 51 6.29 -4.06 10.05
N GLY A 52 7.14 -3.28 10.70
CA GLY A 52 7.31 -3.29 12.14
C GLY A 52 6.49 -2.17 12.78
N ILE A 53 5.57 -2.54 13.67
CA ILE A 53 4.65 -1.65 14.37
C ILE A 53 5.08 -1.57 15.84
N PRO A 54 5.51 -0.40 16.36
CA PRO A 54 5.90 -0.26 17.75
C PRO A 54 4.79 -0.68 18.73
N GLY A 55 5.16 -1.44 19.76
CA GLY A 55 4.27 -1.99 20.76
C GLY A 55 3.61 -3.31 20.38
N GLN A 56 2.78 -3.81 21.29
CA GLN A 56 1.98 -5.02 21.11
C GLN A 56 0.63 -4.71 20.46
N TRP A 57 0.38 -5.34 19.33
CA TRP A 57 -0.85 -5.22 18.55
C TRP A 57 -1.41 -6.61 18.22
N GLU A 58 -2.71 -6.75 18.38
CA GLU A 58 -3.45 -7.93 17.97
C GLU A 58 -4.02 -7.71 16.56
N LYS A 59 -3.78 -8.64 15.64
CA LYS A 59 -4.37 -8.59 14.31
C LYS A 59 -5.83 -9.01 14.37
N THR A 60 -6.72 -8.18 13.85
CA THR A 60 -8.17 -8.39 13.93
C THR A 60 -8.77 -8.86 12.61
N SER A 61 -8.34 -8.29 11.49
CA SER A 61 -8.88 -8.65 10.18
C SER A 61 -7.94 -8.31 9.02
N TYR A 62 -8.32 -8.74 7.82
CA TYR A 62 -7.63 -8.43 6.58
C TYR A 62 -8.65 -8.15 5.48
N ASN A 63 -8.52 -7.00 4.81
CA ASN A 63 -9.35 -6.67 3.66
C ASN A 63 -8.65 -7.13 2.37
N GLN A 64 -9.27 -8.09 1.67
CA GLN A 64 -8.73 -8.68 0.45
C GLN A 64 -8.68 -7.70 -0.73
N VAL A 65 -9.53 -6.67 -0.76
CA VAL A 65 -9.62 -5.70 -1.85
C VAL A 65 -8.56 -4.62 -1.69
N SER A 66 -8.57 -3.91 -0.55
CA SER A 66 -7.60 -2.85 -0.26
C SER A 66 -6.23 -3.36 0.21
N LYS A 67 -6.14 -4.67 0.49
CA LYS A 67 -4.95 -5.33 1.05
C LYS A 67 -4.53 -4.76 2.41
N GLN A 68 -5.46 -4.14 3.14
CA GLN A 68 -5.21 -3.60 4.47
C GLN A 68 -5.27 -4.69 5.54
N HIS A 69 -4.28 -4.70 6.42
CA HIS A 69 -4.27 -5.48 7.65
C HIS A 69 -4.71 -4.60 8.81
N PHE A 70 -5.67 -5.07 9.60
CA PHE A 70 -6.20 -4.33 10.75
C PHE A 70 -5.68 -4.90 12.05
N PHE A 71 -5.39 -4.00 12.97
CA PHE A 71 -4.81 -4.28 14.26
C PHE A 71 -5.53 -3.50 15.36
N LYS A 72 -5.48 -4.04 16.57
CA LYS A 72 -5.98 -3.40 17.78
C LYS A 72 -4.97 -3.55 18.91
N ASN A 73 -4.72 -2.50 19.68
CA ASN A 73 -3.86 -2.54 20.87
C ASN A 73 -4.70 -2.58 22.17
N GLY A 74 -4.02 -2.57 23.32
CA GLY A 74 -4.65 -2.66 24.65
C GLY A 74 -5.58 -1.48 24.99
N ASP A 75 -5.38 -0.30 24.38
CA ASP A 75 -6.26 0.87 24.60
C ASP A 75 -7.42 0.95 23.58
N SER A 76 -7.61 -0.11 22.79
CA SER A 76 -8.61 -0.21 21.73
C SER A 76 -8.43 0.75 20.55
N THR A 77 -7.24 1.35 20.38
CA THR A 77 -6.86 2.01 19.13
C THR A 77 -6.85 0.99 18.01
N ILE A 78 -7.45 1.36 16.88
CA ILE A 78 -7.46 0.57 15.65
C ILE A 78 -6.42 1.15 14.72
N LEU A 79 -5.54 0.29 14.21
CA LEU A 79 -4.54 0.62 13.19
C LEU A 79 -4.82 -0.21 11.94
N SER A 80 -4.80 0.43 10.77
CA SER A 80 -4.73 -0.28 9.49
C SER A 80 -3.38 -0.02 8.85
N VAL A 81 -2.79 -1.06 8.23
CA VAL A 81 -1.56 -0.94 7.47
C VAL A 81 -1.66 -1.69 6.14
N SER A 82 -1.09 -1.10 5.10
CA SER A 82 -0.95 -1.72 3.78
C SER A 82 0.38 -1.32 3.16
N LYS A 83 0.96 -2.24 2.38
CA LYS A 83 2.14 -2.02 1.54
C LYS A 83 1.92 -2.74 0.22
N ASN A 84 1.57 -1.97 -0.80
CA ASN A 84 1.16 -2.49 -2.09
C ASN A 84 2.12 -2.01 -3.19
N PRO A 85 2.44 -2.84 -4.19
CA PRO A 85 3.18 -2.36 -5.35
C PRO A 85 2.39 -1.24 -6.05
N ALA A 86 3.08 -0.13 -6.37
CA ALA A 86 2.46 1.05 -6.97
C ALA A 86 1.78 0.74 -8.31
N ASN A 87 2.37 -0.15 -9.10
CA ASN A 87 1.86 -0.55 -10.41
C ASN A 87 0.52 -1.31 -10.40
N LYS A 88 -0.06 -1.57 -9.23
CA LYS A 88 -1.39 -2.16 -9.08
C LYS A 88 -2.51 -1.13 -8.97
N TYR A 89 -2.18 0.15 -8.80
CA TYR A 89 -3.17 1.21 -8.72
C TYR A 89 -3.55 1.74 -10.10
N PRO A 90 -4.83 2.07 -10.35
CA PRO A 90 -5.31 2.51 -11.66
C PRO A 90 -4.75 3.87 -12.11
N PHE A 91 -4.34 4.72 -11.15
CA PHE A 91 -3.74 6.01 -11.42
C PHE A 91 -2.22 5.94 -11.68
N PHE A 92 -1.59 4.77 -11.51
CA PHE A 92 -0.14 4.64 -11.62
C PHE A 92 0.36 4.94 -13.04
N LYS A 93 1.43 5.73 -13.13
CA LYS A 93 2.22 5.93 -14.35
C LYS A 93 3.68 5.70 -14.02
N ALA A 94 4.39 4.94 -14.87
CA ALA A 94 5.78 4.59 -14.65
C ALA A 94 6.73 5.81 -14.54
N ALA A 95 6.34 6.94 -15.13
CA ALA A 95 7.10 8.19 -15.08
C ALA A 95 6.85 9.03 -13.81
N PHE A 96 5.94 8.62 -12.92
CA PHE A 96 5.66 9.38 -11.70
C PHE A 96 6.84 9.31 -10.72
N SER A 97 7.19 10.46 -10.16
CA SER A 97 8.00 10.53 -8.94
C SER A 97 7.19 10.05 -7.73
N ASP A 98 7.88 9.72 -6.63
CA ASP A 98 7.21 9.37 -5.37
C ASP A 98 6.27 10.49 -4.89
N GLN A 99 6.65 11.77 -5.09
CA GLN A 99 5.81 12.93 -4.81
C GLN A 99 4.52 12.94 -5.63
N GLN A 100 4.61 12.76 -6.95
CA GLN A 100 3.44 12.73 -7.82
C GLN A 100 2.53 11.55 -7.48
N LEU A 101 3.12 10.39 -7.23
CA LEU A 101 2.39 9.18 -6.92
C LEU A 101 1.60 9.30 -5.60
N VAL A 102 2.19 9.88 -4.56
CA VAL A 102 1.49 10.05 -3.28
C VAL A 102 0.35 11.06 -3.38
N SER A 103 0.54 12.16 -4.13
CA SER A 103 -0.53 13.13 -4.38
C SER A 103 -1.72 12.50 -5.12
N GLU A 104 -1.46 11.70 -6.16
CA GLU A 104 -2.51 10.97 -6.87
C GLU A 104 -3.18 9.91 -5.99
N PHE A 105 -2.43 9.26 -5.11
CA PHE A 105 -3.01 8.27 -4.19
C PHE A 105 -3.94 8.92 -3.16
N VAL A 106 -3.52 10.02 -2.53
CA VAL A 106 -4.38 10.77 -1.59
C VAL A 106 -5.63 11.28 -2.30
N LYS A 107 -5.49 11.84 -3.51
CA LYS A 107 -6.63 12.29 -4.30
C LYS A 107 -7.62 11.15 -4.54
N TRP A 108 -7.13 10.02 -5.07
CA TRP A 108 -7.96 8.86 -5.39
C TRP A 108 -8.74 8.31 -4.17
N ASP A 109 -8.08 8.15 -3.02
CA ASP A 109 -8.74 7.60 -1.83
C ASP A 109 -9.65 8.64 -1.15
N SER A 110 -9.21 9.89 -1.06
CA SER A 110 -10.02 10.94 -0.42
C SER A 110 -11.31 11.22 -1.20
N GLU A 111 -11.30 11.17 -2.53
CA GLU A 111 -12.51 11.27 -3.36
C GLU A 111 -13.52 10.17 -3.02
N TYR A 112 -13.08 8.93 -2.77
CA TYR A 112 -13.95 7.84 -2.33
C TYR A 112 -14.63 8.18 -1.01
N TRP A 113 -13.89 8.66 -0.01
CA TRP A 113 -14.46 9.02 1.30
C TRP A 113 -15.36 10.25 1.25
N GLN A 114 -15.05 11.24 0.41
CA GLN A 114 -15.94 12.39 0.16
C GLN A 114 -17.27 11.93 -0.42
N GLN A 115 -17.26 10.98 -1.37
CA GLN A 115 -18.48 10.40 -1.94
C GLN A 115 -19.29 9.62 -0.89
N GLN A 116 -18.66 9.11 0.17
CA GLN A 116 -19.36 8.51 1.31
C GLN A 116 -19.89 9.55 2.31
N GLY A 117 -19.74 10.85 2.04
CA GLY A 117 -20.23 11.94 2.87
C GLY A 117 -19.31 12.31 4.04
N LEU A 118 -18.02 11.96 3.98
CA LEU A 118 -17.06 12.37 5.00
C LEU A 118 -16.40 13.69 4.63
N THR A 119 -16.14 14.51 5.66
CA THR A 119 -15.33 15.71 5.56
C THR A 119 -13.86 15.31 5.53
N ILE A 120 -13.15 15.76 4.49
CA ILE A 120 -11.71 15.50 4.30
C ILE A 120 -10.89 16.75 4.57
N LYS A 121 -9.75 16.56 5.25
CA LYS A 121 -8.78 17.62 5.50
C LYS A 121 -7.35 17.10 5.32
N ILE A 122 -6.54 17.79 4.50
CA ILE A 122 -5.09 17.60 4.52
C ILE A 122 -4.56 18.27 5.79
N LEU A 123 -3.87 17.49 6.63
CA LEU A 123 -3.28 17.98 7.88
C LEU A 123 -1.83 18.40 7.67
N LYS A 124 -1.11 17.66 6.83
CA LYS A 124 0.29 17.91 6.52
C LYS A 124 0.64 17.38 5.13
N ASP A 125 1.13 18.25 4.26
CA ASP A 125 1.70 17.85 2.97
C ASP A 125 3.23 17.80 3.10
N GLU A 126 3.79 16.60 3.01
CA GLU A 126 5.23 16.34 2.97
C GLU A 126 5.53 15.49 1.73
N SER A 127 4.81 15.74 0.64
CA SER A 127 4.88 14.94 -0.59
C SER A 127 6.29 14.97 -1.21
N GLU A 128 7.05 16.06 -1.02
CA GLU A 128 8.48 16.13 -1.36
C GLU A 128 9.34 15.10 -0.60
N LYS A 129 8.90 14.70 0.60
CA LYS A 129 9.49 13.60 1.40
C LYS A 129 8.78 12.26 1.15
N GLY A 130 7.86 12.21 0.20
CA GLY A 130 7.15 11.01 -0.23
C GLY A 130 5.94 10.63 0.61
N PHE A 131 5.38 11.51 1.46
CA PHE A 131 4.17 11.19 2.22
C PHE A 131 3.25 12.38 2.49
N ILE A 132 1.97 12.11 2.73
CA ILE A 132 0.96 13.11 3.07
C ILE A 132 0.12 12.57 4.25
N VAL A 133 -0.17 13.46 5.20
CA VAL A 133 -1.05 13.21 6.34
C VAL A 133 -2.39 13.88 6.11
N TRP A 134 -3.46 13.12 6.21
CA TRP A 134 -4.81 13.62 5.98
C TRP A 134 -5.82 12.94 6.90
N GLN A 135 -7.01 13.51 6.98
CA GLN A 135 -8.04 13.12 7.91
C GLN A 135 -9.37 12.96 7.19
N ALA A 136 -10.12 11.93 7.58
CA ALA A 136 -11.53 11.77 7.25
C ALA A 136 -12.37 11.81 8.54
N LYS A 137 -13.40 12.65 8.57
CA LYS A 137 -14.34 12.80 9.69
C LYS A 137 -15.78 12.68 9.23
N ALA A 138 -16.62 12.04 10.05
CA ALA A 138 -18.07 12.07 9.88
C ALA A 138 -18.67 13.28 10.61
N ASP A 139 -19.68 13.92 10.01
CA ASP A 139 -20.30 15.15 10.54
C ASP A 139 -21.25 14.93 11.73
N LYS A 140 -21.71 13.69 11.97
CA LYS A 140 -22.56 13.33 13.12
C LYS A 140 -21.76 12.52 14.13
N ALA A 141 -22.20 12.57 15.40
CA ALA A 141 -21.62 12.01 16.65
C ALA A 141 -21.10 10.55 16.66
N TYR A 142 -21.02 9.89 15.51
CA TYR A 142 -20.26 8.65 15.30
C TYR A 142 -18.76 8.93 15.21
N THR A 143 -18.03 8.03 15.86
CA THR A 143 -16.65 8.14 16.32
C THR A 143 -15.58 7.92 15.24
N THR A 144 -15.89 8.13 13.95
CA THR A 144 -14.89 7.99 12.89
C THR A 144 -14.14 9.30 12.70
N ASN A 145 -13.15 9.50 13.55
CA ASN A 145 -12.03 10.40 13.29
C ASN A 145 -10.84 9.53 12.92
N THR A 146 -10.57 9.45 11.62
CA THR A 146 -9.47 8.61 11.11
C THR A 146 -8.40 9.49 10.54
N ILE A 147 -7.18 9.34 11.08
CA ILE A 147 -5.97 9.93 10.51
C ILE A 147 -5.35 8.91 9.59
N PHE A 148 -4.92 9.38 8.42
CA PHE A 148 -4.22 8.61 7.41
C PHE A 148 -2.83 9.19 7.19
N VAL A 149 -1.85 8.30 7.00
CA VAL A 149 -0.55 8.63 6.42
C VAL A 149 -0.38 7.76 5.20
N PHE A 150 -0.41 8.42 4.03
CA PHE A 150 -0.14 7.79 2.76
C PHE A 150 1.23 8.18 2.30
N GLY A 151 2.01 7.21 1.82
CA GLY A 151 3.35 7.46 1.34
C GLY A 151 3.76 6.55 0.20
N CYS A 152 4.70 7.02 -0.60
CA CYS A 152 5.24 6.31 -1.74
C CYS A 152 6.76 6.28 -1.63
N LYS A 153 7.35 5.08 -1.77
CA LYS A 153 8.80 4.92 -1.76
C LYS A 153 9.20 3.60 -2.42
N LYS A 154 10.23 3.64 -3.26
CA LYS A 154 10.84 2.45 -3.91
C LYS A 154 9.80 1.58 -4.64
N GLY A 155 8.84 2.21 -5.32
CA GLY A 155 7.80 1.51 -6.08
C GLY A 155 6.69 0.86 -5.25
N PHE A 156 6.62 1.16 -3.95
CA PHE A 156 5.53 0.76 -3.06
C PHE A 156 4.71 1.96 -2.61
N VAL A 157 3.42 1.73 -2.48
CA VAL A 157 2.44 2.61 -1.84
C VAL A 157 2.16 2.06 -0.45
N TYR A 158 2.28 2.92 0.54
CA TYR A 158 2.01 2.66 1.95
C TYR A 158 0.73 3.39 2.32
N GLY A 159 -0.24 2.67 2.87
CA GLY A 159 -1.47 3.25 3.39
C GLY A 159 -1.64 2.86 4.85
N PHE A 160 -1.37 3.79 5.75
CA PHE A 160 -1.51 3.60 7.19
C PHE A 160 -2.64 4.48 7.73
N SER A 161 -3.43 3.97 8.66
CA SER A 161 -4.46 4.78 9.31
C SER A 161 -4.68 4.39 10.76
N ALA A 162 -5.09 5.35 11.58
CA ALA A 162 -5.43 5.14 12.98
C ALA A 162 -6.77 5.78 13.33
N THR A 163 -7.52 5.09 14.17
CA THR A 163 -8.72 5.59 14.83
C THR A 163 -8.62 5.25 16.31
N SER A 164 -8.75 6.24 17.17
CA SER A 164 -8.62 6.06 18.62
C SER A 164 -9.60 6.95 19.38
N LYS A 165 -10.05 6.45 20.53
CA LYS A 165 -10.76 7.27 21.53
C LYS A 165 -9.81 7.81 22.62
N SER A 166 -8.63 7.21 22.76
CA SER A 166 -7.66 7.53 23.81
C SER A 166 -6.51 8.40 23.31
N TRP A 167 -6.19 8.35 22.01
CA TRP A 167 -5.13 9.17 21.42
C TRP A 167 -5.70 10.48 20.89
N SER A 168 -4.95 11.57 21.09
CA SER A 168 -5.22 12.83 20.39
C SER A 168 -4.93 12.69 18.89
N GLU A 169 -5.47 13.62 18.09
CA GLU A 169 -5.17 13.70 16.65
C GLU A 169 -3.67 13.85 16.40
N GLU A 170 -2.98 14.65 17.20
CA GLU A 170 -1.54 14.88 17.12
C GLU A 170 -0.76 13.59 17.37
N LYS A 171 -1.12 12.82 18.41
CA LYS A 171 -0.49 11.54 18.71
C LYS A 171 -0.68 10.51 17.58
N MET A 172 -1.88 10.46 16.98
CA MET A 172 -2.12 9.61 15.81
C MET A 172 -1.26 10.03 14.61
N GLN A 173 -1.15 11.33 14.32
CA GLN A 173 -0.31 11.84 13.23
C GLN A 173 1.17 11.51 13.46
N GLU A 174 1.68 11.75 14.67
CA GLU A 174 3.07 11.46 15.03
C GLU A 174 3.38 9.97 14.90
N PHE A 175 2.56 9.11 15.51
CA PHE A 175 2.75 7.66 15.46
C PHE A 175 2.77 7.13 14.03
N LEU A 176 1.79 7.53 13.20
CA LEU A 176 1.71 7.06 11.81
C LEU A 176 2.86 7.60 10.94
N THR A 177 3.31 8.83 11.20
CA THR A 177 4.44 9.42 10.49
C THR A 177 5.73 8.67 10.80
N GLU A 178 6.00 8.36 12.06
CA GLU A 178 7.17 7.58 12.47
C GLU A 178 7.07 6.12 11.99
N LEU A 179 5.86 5.55 11.96
CA LEU A 179 5.62 4.24 11.37
C LEU A 179 5.99 4.24 9.87
N PHE A 180 5.62 5.28 9.11
CA PHE A 180 6.03 5.40 7.71
C PHE A 180 7.55 5.53 7.55
N LYS A 181 8.19 6.43 8.30
CA LYS A 181 9.64 6.67 8.20
C LYS A 181 10.47 5.43 8.53
N SER A 182 10.05 4.64 9.52
CA SER A 182 10.76 3.43 9.95
C SER A 182 10.58 2.22 9.01
N ASN A 183 9.59 2.25 8.11
CA ASN A 183 9.23 1.12 7.26
C ASN A 183 9.42 1.34 5.75
N SER A 184 9.92 2.51 5.32
CA SER A 184 10.00 2.91 3.90
C SER A 184 11.41 3.22 3.39
#